data_AF-A0A645CC06-F1
#
_entry.id   AF-A0A645CC06-F1
#
_cell.length_a   1.000
_cell.length_b   1.000
_cell.length_c   1.000
_cell.angle_alpha   90.00
_cell.angle_beta   90.00
_cell.angle_gamma   90.00
#
_symmetry.space_group_name_H-M   'P 1'
#
loop_
_entity.id
_entity.type
_entity.pdbx_description
1 polymer ?
#
loop_
_entity_poly.entity_id
_entity_poly.type
_entity_poly.pdbx_seq_one_letter_code
_entity_poly.pdbx_strand_id
1 'polypeptide(L)' 'MREILTLCVLSAQGGCESQVKSHVQANLNVGNDEDLMIEAITQCLPFIGFPRTLNALACVAEVVKK' A
#
# COMPACT_ATOMS: atom_id res chain seq x y z
N MET A 1 -3.22 -8.68 -9.43
CA MET A 1 -2.54 -9.59 -8.47
C MET A 1 -1.06 -9.25 -8.21
N ARG A 2 -0.22 -9.01 -9.23
CA ARG A 2 1.20 -8.69 -9.00
C ARG A 2 1.39 -7.44 -8.15
N GLU A 3 0.78 -6.33 -8.54
CA GLU A 3 1.00 -5.03 -7.89
C GLU A 3 0.51 -4.99 -6.44
N ILE A 4 -0.61 -5.67 -6.12
CA ILE A 4 -1.13 -5.69 -4.75
C ILE A 4 -0.19 -6.47 -3.81
N LEU A 5 0.44 -7.57 -4.29
CA LEU A 5 1.43 -8.31 -3.52
C LEU A 5 2.70 -7.48 -3.30
N THR A 6 3.19 -6.80 -4.34
CA THR A 6 4.35 -5.92 -4.23
C THR A 6 4.08 -4.78 -3.25
N LEU A 7 2.89 -4.18 -3.27
CA LEU A 7 2.47 -3.17 -2.31
C LEU A 7 2.52 -3.69 -0.86
N CYS A 8 2.01 -4.89 -0.61
CA CYS A 8 2.05 -5.52 0.71
C CYS A 8 3.50 -5.77 1.19
N VAL A 9 4.37 -6.27 0.32
CA VAL A 9 5.78 -6.56 0.64
C VAL A 9 6.54 -5.27 0.98
N LEU A 10 6.37 -4.21 0.18
CA LEU A 10 7.03 -2.92 0.44
C LEU A 10 6.51 -2.28 1.73
N SER A 11 5.20 -2.37 1.98
CA SER A 11 4.58 -1.91 3.23
C SER A 11 5.16 -2.65 4.44
N ALA A 12 5.38 -3.97 4.31
CA ALA A 12 5.99 -4.79 5.34
C ALA A 12 7.47 -4.46 5.58
N GLN A 13 8.23 -4.10 4.55
CA GLN A 13 9.67 -3.81 4.64
C GLN A 13 9.99 -2.53 5.43
N GLY A 14 9.12 -1.52 5.37
CA GLY A 14 9.27 -0.23 6.06
C GLY A 14 10.39 0.64 5.47
N GLY A 15 10.32 1.97 5.67
CA GLY A 15 11.29 2.92 5.11
C GLY A 15 11.33 2.95 3.59
N CYS A 16 10.24 2.51 2.95
CA CYS A 16 10.09 2.37 1.50
C CYS A 16 8.93 3.24 0.98
N GLU A 17 8.65 4.37 1.62
CA GLU A 17 7.46 5.20 1.35
C GLU A 17 7.40 5.67 -0.11
N SER A 18 8.54 5.98 -0.74
CA SER A 18 8.57 6.37 -2.15
C SER A 18 8.21 5.20 -3.09
N GLN A 19 8.65 3.99 -2.77
CA GLN A 19 8.30 2.78 -3.52
C GLN A 19 6.84 2.39 -3.29
N VAL A 20 6.35 2.51 -2.05
CA VAL A 20 4.93 2.29 -1.72
C VAL A 20 4.07 3.22 -2.58
N LYS A 21 4.35 4.53 -2.61
CA LYS A 21 3.61 5.49 -3.44
C LYS A 21 3.66 5.14 -4.94
N SER A 22 4.82 4.74 -5.45
CA SER A 22 4.97 4.32 -6.85
C SER A 22 4.10 3.09 -7.18
N HIS A 23 4.04 2.13 -6.26
CA HIS A 23 3.20 0.94 -6.43
C HIS A 23 1.72 1.18 -6.14
N VAL A 24 1.34 2.22 -5.38
CA VAL A 24 -0.06 2.67 -5.32
C VAL A 24 -0.50 3.17 -6.70
N GLN A 25 0.28 4.04 -7.34
CA GLN A 25 -0.02 4.50 -8.70
C GLN A 25 -0.04 3.33 -9.70
N ALA A 26 0.88 2.37 -9.58
CA ALA A 26 0.90 1.19 -10.44
C ALA A 26 -0.35 0.32 -10.26
N ASN A 27 -0.86 0.16 -9.02
CA ASN A 27 -2.11 -0.55 -8.74
C ASN A 27 -3.30 0.12 -9.44
N LEU A 28 -3.41 1.46 -9.36
CA LEU A 28 -4.44 2.22 -10.08
C LEU A 28 -4.35 2.01 -11.61
N ASN A 29 -3.14 2.05 -12.16
CA ASN A 29 -2.91 1.89 -13.60
C ASN A 29 -3.30 0.49 -14.13
N VAL A 30 -3.27 -0.53 -13.27
CA VAL A 30 -3.70 -1.89 -13.62
C VAL A 30 -5.15 -2.19 -13.23
N GLY A 31 -5.91 -1.17 -12.83
CA GLY A 31 -7.35 -1.25 -12.57
C GLY A 31 -7.74 -1.73 -11.17
N ASN A 32 -6.80 -1.83 -10.23
CA ASN A 32 -7.16 -2.01 -8.81
C ASN A 32 -7.62 -0.67 -8.23
N ASP A 33 -8.54 -0.71 -7.28
CA ASP A 33 -9.08 0.47 -6.61
C ASP A 33 -8.44 0.72 -5.24
N GLU A 34 -8.76 1.89 -4.67
CA GLU A 34 -8.31 2.31 -3.34
C GLU A 34 -8.75 1.33 -2.26
N ASP A 35 -10.02 0.88 -2.30
CA ASP A 35 -10.60 -0.01 -1.31
C ASP A 35 -9.83 -1.34 -1.22
N LEU A 36 -9.51 -1.96 -2.36
CA LEU A 36 -8.71 -3.18 -2.41
C LEU A 36 -7.31 -2.97 -1.79
N MET A 37 -6.68 -1.82 -2.03
CA MET A 37 -5.37 -1.51 -1.45
C MET A 37 -5.45 -1.32 0.06
N ILE A 38 -6.47 -0.61 0.55
CA ILE A 38 -6.71 -0.41 1.98
C ILE A 38 -6.97 -1.75 2.66
N GLU A 39 -7.82 -2.61 2.10
CA GLU A 39 -8.11 -3.94 2.63
C GLU A 39 -6.86 -4.81 2.68
N ALA A 40 -6.08 -4.88 1.60
CA ALA A 40 -4.86 -5.69 1.54
C ALA A 40 -3.80 -5.24 2.55
N ILE A 41 -3.60 -3.92 2.70
CA ILE A 41 -2.69 -3.36 3.71
C ILE A 41 -3.23 -3.63 5.13
N THR A 42 -4.55 -3.56 5.33
CA THR A 42 -5.18 -3.85 6.63
C THR A 42 -5.00 -5.31 7.03
N GLN A 43 -5.08 -6.26 6.08
CA GLN A 43 -4.77 -7.67 6.31
C GLN A 43 -3.30 -7.88 6.75
N CYS A 44 -2.40 -6.95 6.42
CA CYS A 44 -1.01 -7.03 6.87
C CYS A 44 -0.82 -6.58 8.33
N LEU A 45 -1.77 -5.84 8.92
CA LEU A 45 -1.71 -5.28 10.28
C LEU A 45 -1.21 -6.27 11.35
N PRO A 46 -1.74 -7.51 11.48
CA PRO A 46 -1.29 -8.45 12.50
C PRO A 46 0.18 -8.91 12.31
N PHE A 47 0.75 -8.75 11.12
CA PHE A 47 2.11 -9.22 10.80
C PHE A 47 3.16 -8.10 10.85
N ILE A 48 2.76 -6.86 10.55
CA ILE A 48 3.71 -5.74 10.39
C ILE A 48 3.51 -4.63 11.44
N GLY A 49 2.43 -4.70 12.21
CA GLY A 49 2.09 -3.76 13.29
C GLY A 49 1.57 -2.41 12.80
N PHE A 50 0.92 -1.68 13.72
CA PHE A 50 0.29 -0.39 13.43
C PHE A 50 1.20 0.64 12.73
N PRO A 51 2.47 0.85 13.14
CA PRO A 51 3.29 1.91 12.54
C PRO A 51 3.48 1.73 11.02
N ARG A 52 3.76 0.51 10.57
CA ARG A 52 4.01 0.22 9.15
C ARG A 52 2.72 0.24 8.34
N THR A 53 1.64 -0.34 8.89
CA THR A 53 0.32 -0.29 8.27
C THR A 53 -0.16 1.15 8.08
N LEU A 54 -0.07 1.99 9.11
CA LEU A 54 -0.51 3.39 9.04
C LEU A 54 0.33 4.21 8.07
N ASN A 55 1.65 4.01 8.01
CA ASN A 55 2.51 4.67 7.02
C ASN A 55 2.11 4.29 5.58
N ALA A 56 1.81 3.01 5.35
CA ALA A 56 1.37 2.54 4.04
C ALA A 56 0.00 3.11 3.65
N LEU A 57 -0.97 3.11 4.56
CA LEU A 57 -2.29 3.72 4.33
C LEU A 57 -2.19 5.23 4.07
N ALA A 58 -1.29 5.92 4.77
CA ALA A 58 -1.01 7.34 4.50
C ALA A 58 -0.46 7.56 3.08
N CYS A 59 0.42 6.67 2.61
CA CYS A 59 0.92 6.72 1.22
C CYS A 59 -0.20 6.50 0.20
N VAL A 60 -1.13 5.56 0.45
CA VAL A 60 -2.32 5.37 -0.40
C VAL A 60 -3.14 6.65 -0.49
N ALA A 61 -3.52 7.21 0.67
CA ALA A 61 -4.32 8.42 0.74
C ALA A 61 -3.66 9.64 0.08
N GLU A 62 -2.33 9.76 0.15
CA GLU A 62 -1.60 10.85 -0.50
C GLU A 62 -1.63 10.76 -2.04
N VAL A 63 -1.54 9.54 -2.58
CA VAL A 63 -1.54 9.32 -4.03
C VAL A 63 -2.94 9.42 -4.61
N VAL A 64 -3.96 8.85 -3.96
CA VAL A 64 -5.34 8.86 -4.46
C VAL A 64 -5.98 10.26 -4.40
N LYS A 65 -5.58 11.12 -3.45
CA LYS A 65 -6.09 12.49 -3.34
C LYS A 65 -5.50 13.47 -4.36
N LYS A 66 -4.51 13.06 -5.15
CA LYS A 66 -3.91 13.87 -6.23
C LYS A 66 -4.59 13.59 -7.56
#